data_AF-A0A1Y0I787-F1
#
_entry.id   AF-A0A1Y0I787-F1
#
_cell.length_a   1.000
_cell.length_b   1.000
_cell.length_c   1.000
_cell.angle_alpha   90.00
_cell.angle_beta   90.00
_cell.angle_gamma   90.00
#
_symmetry.space_group_name_H-M   'P 1'
#
loop_
_entity.id
_entity.type
_entity.pdbx_description
1 polymer ?
#
loop_
_entity_poly.entity_id
_entity_poly.type
_entity_poly.pdbx_seq_one_letter_code
_entity_poly.pdbx_strand_id
1 'polypeptide(L)'
;MSQISKCRLGWLTVFIVVMSGCQPIVLRSTLNDPDEECKIEYPDQVNQVPAVGRVSPYSATSWLQQREMICGSGKQKLLPATANKRLSERQKMVDKRLSELLLASCSMETDPAKMGIALTKVRAISGWSTDFIALFAFLEQQQQLTQNLLERQDTIRQEMQSKIDALTDIEADISQRQKNGQ
;
A
#
# COMPACT_ATOMS: atom_id res chain seq x y z
N MET A 1 -43.00 42.88 -30.17
CA MET A 1 -42.91 42.90 -28.70
C MET A 1 -43.63 41.68 -28.15
N SER A 2 -42.92 40.95 -27.29
CA SER A 2 -43.34 39.93 -26.32
C SER A 2 -44.11 38.68 -26.74
N GLN A 3 -43.36 37.58 -26.77
CA GLN A 3 -43.79 36.23 -26.41
C GLN A 3 -44.33 36.17 -24.97
N ILE A 4 -45.19 35.19 -24.69
CA ILE A 4 -44.99 34.14 -23.67
C ILE A 4 -45.83 32.94 -24.12
N SER A 5 -45.15 31.81 -24.36
CA SER A 5 -45.77 30.52 -24.65
C SER A 5 -45.14 29.49 -23.71
N LYS A 6 -46.01 28.63 -23.17
CA LYS A 6 -45.74 27.25 -22.71
C LYS A 6 -45.01 27.09 -21.37
N CYS A 7 -45.84 27.05 -20.33
CA CYS A 7 -45.62 26.14 -19.20
C CYS A 7 -45.78 24.68 -19.64
N ARG A 8 -45.06 23.80 -18.93
CA ARG A 8 -45.06 22.31 -18.95
C ARG A 8 -44.06 21.63 -19.90
N LEU A 9 -42.88 21.36 -19.35
CA LEU A 9 -42.19 20.06 -19.37
C LEU A 9 -40.98 20.25 -18.45
N GLY A 10 -40.91 19.68 -17.26
CA GLY A 10 -40.99 18.24 -17.03
C GLY A 10 -39.60 17.77 -16.63
N TRP A 11 -39.32 17.78 -15.32
CA TRP A 11 -38.68 16.65 -14.65
C TRP A 11 -37.39 16.08 -15.29
N LEU A 12 -36.41 16.92 -15.63
CA LEU A 12 -35.14 16.43 -16.20
C LEU A 12 -33.90 17.26 -15.86
N THR A 13 -33.92 18.01 -14.75
CA THR A 13 -32.78 18.81 -14.28
C THR A 13 -32.29 18.47 -12.88
N VAL A 14 -32.68 17.31 -12.33
CA VAL A 14 -32.17 16.81 -11.03
C VAL A 14 -31.09 15.73 -11.20
N PHE A 15 -30.88 15.19 -12.41
CA PHE A 15 -29.91 14.09 -12.62
C PHE A 15 -28.51 14.51 -13.11
N ILE A 16 -28.25 15.81 -13.37
CA ILE A 16 -26.94 16.27 -13.88
C ILE A 16 -26.01 16.75 -12.74
N VAL A 17 -26.42 16.67 -11.47
CA VAL A 17 -25.56 17.04 -10.33
C VAL A 17 -24.76 15.85 -9.77
N VAL A 18 -24.96 14.61 -10.28
CA VAL A 18 -24.27 13.40 -9.78
C VAL A 18 -22.98 13.06 -10.56
N MET A 19 -22.61 13.82 -11.61
CA MET A 19 -21.45 13.54 -12.46
C MET A 19 -20.45 14.70 -12.56
N SER A 20 -20.16 15.38 -11.44
CA SER A 20 -19.03 16.32 -11.32
C SER A 20 -18.32 16.25 -9.96
N GLY A 21 -18.24 15.05 -9.38
CA GLY A 21 -17.42 14.76 -8.20
C GLY A 21 -15.96 14.44 -8.53
N CYS A 22 -15.26 15.35 -9.21
CA CYS A 22 -13.80 15.35 -9.30
C CYS A 22 -13.32 16.77 -8.99
N GLN A 23 -13.31 17.13 -7.71
CA GLN A 23 -12.53 18.28 -7.28
C GLN A 23 -11.05 17.86 -7.23
N PRO A 24 -10.13 18.58 -7.87
CA PRO A 24 -8.72 18.42 -7.59
C PRO A 24 -8.48 18.95 -6.17
N ILE A 25 -7.92 18.12 -5.29
CA ILE A 25 -7.35 18.58 -4.03
C ILE A 25 -6.14 19.45 -4.39
N VAL A 26 -6.38 20.75 -4.54
CA VAL A 26 -5.36 21.79 -4.52
C VAL A 26 -5.09 22.09 -3.05
N LEU A 27 -4.02 21.51 -2.51
CA LEU A 27 -3.44 21.89 -1.23
C LEU A 27 -2.94 23.34 -1.32
N ARG A 28 -3.84 24.31 -1.11
CA ARG A 28 -3.47 25.64 -0.60
C ARG A 28 -3.39 25.52 0.93
N SER A 29 -2.22 25.16 1.44
CA SER A 29 -1.88 25.51 2.83
C SER A 29 -1.43 26.97 2.84
N THR A 30 -2.35 27.87 3.19
CA THR A 30 -1.99 29.19 3.68
C THR A 30 -1.58 29.06 5.14
N LEU A 31 -0.27 29.20 5.36
CA LEU A 31 0.38 29.94 6.45
C LEU A 31 -0.46 30.17 7.72
N ASN A 32 -0.11 29.50 8.81
CA ASN A 32 0.13 30.10 10.13
C ASN A 32 0.50 29.01 11.15
N ASP A 33 1.78 28.69 11.24
CA ASP A 33 2.54 28.70 12.50
C ASP A 33 4.02 28.43 12.17
N PRO A 34 4.94 29.37 12.45
CA PRO A 34 6.35 29.06 12.52
C PRO A 34 6.62 28.37 13.88
N ASP A 35 7.50 27.37 13.90
CA ASP A 35 8.10 26.77 15.11
C ASP A 35 7.65 25.36 15.56
N GLU A 36 7.16 24.51 14.65
CA GLU A 36 7.34 23.05 14.80
C GLU A 36 8.06 22.48 13.57
N GLU A 37 9.40 22.57 13.61
CA GLU A 37 10.26 21.70 12.81
C GLU A 37 9.86 20.25 13.10
N CYS A 38 9.23 19.60 12.11
CA CYS A 38 9.19 18.15 12.06
C CYS A 38 10.65 17.68 11.90
N LYS A 39 11.36 17.56 13.02
CA LYS A 39 12.68 16.93 13.10
C LYS A 39 12.51 15.47 12.76
N ILE A 40 12.64 15.17 11.48
CA ILE A 40 13.05 13.85 11.04
C ILE A 40 14.50 13.73 11.50
N GLU A 41 14.68 13.13 12.68
CA GLU A 41 15.99 12.74 13.20
C GLU A 41 16.48 11.60 12.32
N TYR A 42 17.20 11.96 11.25
CA TYR A 42 18.00 11.00 10.50
C TYR A 42 19.10 10.52 11.45
N PRO A 43 19.29 9.21 11.67
CA PRO A 43 20.42 8.74 12.45
C PRO A 43 21.71 9.25 11.81
N ASP A 44 22.37 10.13 12.57
CA ASP A 44 23.58 10.82 12.17
C ASP A 44 24.71 9.81 11.97
N GLN A 45 25.41 9.95 10.84
CA GLN A 45 26.68 9.31 10.52
C GLN A 45 26.74 7.77 10.56
N VAL A 46 26.19 7.12 9.53
CA VAL A 46 26.83 5.89 9.04
C VAL A 46 28.09 6.30 8.31
N ASN A 47 29.25 6.14 8.97
CA ASN A 47 30.57 6.17 8.36
C ASN A 47 30.50 5.60 6.94
N GLN A 48 30.80 6.44 5.95
CA GLN A 48 30.92 6.02 4.56
C GLN A 48 32.09 5.06 4.44
N VAL A 49 31.82 3.78 4.70
CA VAL A 49 32.71 2.69 4.33
C VAL A 49 32.82 2.72 2.81
N PRO A 50 34.03 2.79 2.23
CA PRO A 50 34.20 2.78 0.79
C PRO A 50 33.45 1.57 0.21
N ALA A 51 32.62 1.84 -0.80
CA ALA A 51 31.81 0.84 -1.51
C ALA A 51 32.70 -0.18 -2.22
N VAL A 52 33.20 -1.16 -1.48
CA VAL A 52 34.01 -2.26 -2.01
C VAL A 52 33.13 -3.50 -2.12
N GLY A 53 32.84 -3.87 -3.37
CA GLY A 53 32.24 -5.15 -3.77
C GLY A 53 30.87 -4.99 -4.40
N ARG A 54 30.82 -4.76 -5.73
CA ARG A 54 29.58 -4.86 -6.52
C ARG A 54 29.01 -6.27 -6.39
N VAL A 55 27.82 -6.41 -5.79
CA VAL A 55 27.08 -7.68 -5.68
C VAL A 55 25.77 -7.67 -6.47
N SER A 56 25.42 -6.58 -7.17
CA SER A 56 24.18 -6.52 -7.96
C SER A 56 24.38 -5.80 -9.29
N PRO A 57 23.96 -6.39 -10.43
CA PRO A 57 23.92 -5.71 -11.73
C PRO A 57 22.74 -4.73 -11.86
N TYR A 58 21.85 -4.68 -10.86
CA TYR A 58 20.66 -3.84 -10.85
C TYR A 58 20.90 -2.53 -10.11
N SER A 59 20.22 -1.45 -10.52
CA SER A 59 20.03 -0.25 -9.72
C SER A 59 18.69 -0.31 -8.99
N ALA A 60 18.56 0.37 -7.85
CA ALA A 60 17.29 0.46 -7.12
C ALA A 60 16.15 1.01 -8.01
N THR A 61 16.46 2.01 -8.85
CA THR A 61 15.51 2.58 -9.82
C THR A 61 15.03 1.55 -10.84
N SER A 62 15.94 0.75 -11.40
CA SER A 62 15.56 -0.30 -12.36
C SER A 62 14.67 -1.36 -11.73
N TRP A 63 14.94 -1.71 -10.47
CA TRP A 63 14.13 -2.65 -9.71
C TRP A 63 12.72 -2.09 -9.44
N LEU A 64 12.62 -0.82 -9.07
CA LEU A 64 11.33 -0.14 -8.85
C LEU A 64 10.49 -0.06 -10.11
N GLN A 65 11.09 0.33 -11.25
CA GLN A 65 10.40 0.36 -12.53
C GLN A 65 9.88 -1.02 -12.91
N GLN A 66 10.66 -2.06 -12.62
CA GLN A 66 10.25 -3.42 -12.88
C GLN A 66 9.12 -3.89 -11.95
N ARG A 67 9.16 -3.50 -10.68
CA ARG A 67 8.07 -3.72 -9.73
C ARG A 67 6.78 -3.10 -10.27
N GLU A 68 6.82 -1.85 -10.72
CA GLU A 68 5.66 -1.16 -11.29
C GLU A 68 5.08 -1.92 -12.48
N MET A 69 5.92 -2.36 -13.42
CA MET A 69 5.48 -3.15 -14.58
C MET A 69 4.85 -4.49 -14.17
N ILE A 70 5.45 -5.22 -13.23
CA ILE A 70 4.98 -6.57 -12.85
C ILE A 70 3.72 -6.47 -11.98
N CYS A 71 3.69 -5.59 -10.99
CA CYS A 71 2.53 -5.43 -10.12
C CYS A 71 1.35 -4.79 -10.89
N GLY A 72 1.62 -3.85 -11.81
CA GLY A 72 0.58 -3.18 -12.60
C GLY A 72 -0.02 -4.01 -13.74
N SER A 73 0.73 -4.98 -14.28
CA SER A 73 0.26 -5.80 -15.41
C SER A 73 -0.57 -7.02 -15.03
N GLY A 74 -0.66 -7.37 -13.74
CA GLY A 74 -1.32 -8.57 -13.24
C GLY A 74 -0.69 -9.90 -13.71
N LYS A 75 0.41 -9.85 -14.48
CA LYS A 75 1.12 -11.01 -15.00
C LYS A 75 2.39 -11.22 -14.20
N GLN A 76 2.34 -12.09 -13.19
CA GLN A 76 3.49 -12.52 -12.38
C GLN A 76 4.43 -13.48 -13.15
N LYS A 77 4.81 -13.15 -14.38
CA LYS A 77 5.86 -13.92 -15.05
C LYS A 77 7.20 -13.39 -14.53
N LEU A 78 7.89 -14.22 -13.75
CA LEU A 78 9.23 -13.93 -13.24
C LEU A 78 10.13 -13.48 -14.41
N LEU A 79 11.02 -12.53 -14.10
CA LEU A 79 12.13 -12.18 -14.97
C LEU A 79 12.76 -13.43 -15.57
N PRO A 80 13.11 -13.43 -16.87
CA PRO A 80 14.22 -14.26 -17.30
C PRO A 80 15.42 -13.80 -16.48
N ALA A 81 15.94 -14.68 -15.61
CA ALA A 81 17.27 -14.49 -15.04
C ALA A 81 18.18 -14.05 -16.19
N THR A 82 18.87 -12.92 -16.05
CA THR A 82 19.75 -12.42 -17.11
C THR A 82 20.57 -13.62 -17.60
N ALA A 83 20.35 -14.03 -18.85
CA ALA A 83 20.80 -15.31 -19.39
C ALA A 83 22.32 -15.32 -19.65
N ASN A 84 23.09 -14.63 -18.81
CA ASN A 84 24.52 -14.73 -18.75
C ASN A 84 24.87 -16.06 -18.10
N LYS A 85 25.21 -17.04 -18.94
CA LYS A 85 25.73 -18.38 -18.55
C LYS A 85 26.93 -18.36 -17.59
N ARG A 86 27.48 -17.18 -17.24
CA ARG A 86 28.66 -16.99 -16.38
C ARG A 86 28.38 -16.24 -15.07
N LEU A 87 27.13 -16.14 -14.62
CA LEU A 87 26.84 -15.56 -13.29
C LEU A 87 27.39 -16.47 -12.20
N SER A 88 28.10 -15.88 -11.24
CA SER A 88 28.56 -16.58 -10.04
C SER A 88 27.36 -17.11 -9.25
N GLU A 89 27.56 -18.22 -8.52
CA GLU A 89 26.52 -18.82 -7.67
C GLU A 89 25.93 -17.80 -6.68
N ARG A 90 26.79 -16.94 -6.14
CA ARG A 90 26.41 -15.82 -5.27
C ARG A 90 25.47 -14.85 -5.98
N GLN A 91 25.75 -14.50 -7.23
CA GLN A 91 24.90 -13.58 -8.00
C GLN A 91 23.52 -14.16 -8.28
N LYS A 92 23.46 -15.46 -8.62
CA LYS A 92 22.18 -16.16 -8.82
C LYS A 92 21.32 -16.13 -7.55
N MET A 93 21.94 -16.29 -6.38
CA MET A 93 21.23 -16.21 -5.10
C MET A 93 20.68 -14.80 -4.84
N VAL A 94 21.47 -13.76 -5.13
CA VAL A 94 21.06 -12.35 -4.97
C VAL A 94 19.88 -12.03 -5.87
N ASP A 95 19.98 -12.38 -7.16
CA ASP A 95 18.92 -12.14 -8.14
C ASP A 95 17.63 -12.90 -7.78
N LYS A 96 17.75 -14.14 -7.29
CA LYS A 96 16.62 -14.91 -6.78
C LYS A 96 15.94 -14.22 -5.61
N ARG A 97 16.71 -13.75 -4.62
CA ARG A 97 16.15 -13.07 -3.43
C ARG A 97 15.52 -11.72 -3.78
N LEU A 98 16.13 -10.95 -4.69
CA LEU A 98 15.53 -9.71 -5.21
C LEU A 98 14.25 -9.97 -6.01
N SER A 99 14.18 -11.08 -6.74
CA SER A 99 12.97 -11.49 -7.45
C SER A 99 11.86 -11.94 -6.48
N GLU A 100 12.21 -12.69 -5.44
CA GLU A 100 11.28 -13.04 -4.34
C GLU A 100 10.71 -11.78 -3.68
N LEU A 101 11.57 -10.80 -3.37
CA LEU A 101 11.15 -9.52 -2.82
C LEU A 101 10.24 -8.75 -3.78
N LEU A 102 10.55 -8.75 -5.07
CA LEU A 102 9.75 -8.07 -6.08
C LEU A 102 8.33 -8.63 -6.12
N LEU A 103 8.20 -9.96 -6.16
CA LEU A 103 6.90 -10.62 -6.17
C LEU A 103 6.13 -10.37 -4.86
N ALA A 104 6.81 -10.46 -3.73
CA ALA A 104 6.19 -10.21 -2.43
C ALA A 104 5.70 -8.75 -2.30
N SER A 105 6.42 -7.80 -2.89
CA SER A 105 6.04 -6.38 -2.89
C SER A 105 4.79 -6.06 -3.73
N CYS A 106 4.32 -7.01 -4.56
CA CYS A 106 3.06 -6.89 -5.31
C CYS A 106 1.84 -7.37 -4.51
N SER A 107 2.02 -8.14 -3.43
CA SER A 107 0.94 -8.67 -2.59
C SER A 107 0.87 -8.01 -1.23
N MET A 108 1.35 -6.77 -1.10
CA MET A 108 1.45 -6.09 0.20
C MET A 108 0.09 -5.87 0.86
N GLU A 109 -0.97 -5.67 0.07
CA GLU A 109 -2.34 -5.45 0.56
C GLU A 109 -2.99 -6.73 1.11
N THR A 110 -2.61 -7.90 0.58
CA THR A 110 -3.23 -9.19 0.95
C THR A 110 -2.39 -9.98 1.94
N ASP A 111 -1.05 -9.83 1.89
CA ASP A 111 -0.11 -10.57 2.71
C ASP A 111 1.19 -9.76 2.90
N PRO A 112 1.19 -8.75 3.81
CA PRO A 112 2.37 -7.95 4.10
C PRO A 112 3.50 -8.79 4.75
N ALA A 113 3.17 -9.92 5.39
CA ALA A 113 4.15 -10.79 6.04
C ALA A 113 5.13 -11.42 5.03
N LYS A 114 4.65 -11.83 3.84
CA LYS A 114 5.52 -12.31 2.75
C LYS A 114 6.60 -11.30 2.38
N MET A 115 6.25 -10.02 2.36
CA MET A 115 7.19 -8.95 2.05
C MET A 115 8.23 -8.77 3.15
N GLY A 116 7.82 -8.80 4.43
CA GLY A 116 8.76 -8.76 5.56
C GLY A 116 9.77 -9.92 5.57
N ILE A 117 9.31 -11.14 5.26
CA ILE A 117 10.19 -12.31 5.12
C ILE A 117 11.19 -12.13 3.97
N ALA A 118 10.73 -11.64 2.82
CA ALA A 118 11.59 -11.41 1.67
C ALA A 118 12.61 -10.29 1.93
N LEU A 119 12.21 -9.19 2.59
CA LEU A 119 13.11 -8.11 2.99
C LEU A 119 14.21 -8.61 3.93
N THR A 120 13.84 -9.42 4.92
CA THR A 120 14.80 -10.01 5.87
C THR A 120 15.86 -10.84 5.15
N LYS A 121 15.44 -11.68 4.18
CA LYS A 121 16.37 -12.48 3.36
C LYS A 121 17.31 -11.61 2.52
N VAL A 122 16.83 -10.51 1.95
CA VAL A 122 17.65 -9.62 1.10
C VAL A 122 18.62 -8.81 1.95
N ARG A 123 18.19 -8.30 3.10
CA ARG A 123 19.01 -7.53 4.04
C ARG A 123 20.17 -8.33 4.64
N ALA A 124 19.99 -9.64 4.79
CA ALA A 124 21.06 -10.54 5.23
C ALA A 124 22.25 -10.62 4.24
N ILE A 125 22.09 -10.13 3.00
CA ILE A 125 23.18 -9.99 2.05
C ILE A 125 23.95 -8.69 2.34
N SER A 126 25.27 -8.76 2.43
CA SER A 126 26.14 -7.59 2.54
C SER A 126 26.50 -6.99 1.17
N GLY A 127 26.88 -5.72 1.14
CA GLY A 127 27.40 -5.06 -0.08
C GLY A 127 26.33 -4.41 -0.95
N TRP A 128 25.19 -4.04 -0.36
CA TRP A 128 24.19 -3.23 -1.02
C TRP A 128 24.68 -1.79 -1.22
N SER A 129 24.26 -1.17 -2.32
CA SER A 129 24.44 0.27 -2.49
C SER A 129 23.55 1.04 -1.50
N THR A 130 23.92 2.30 -1.25
CA THR A 130 23.12 3.25 -0.45
C THR A 130 21.67 3.32 -0.94
N ASP A 131 21.45 3.30 -2.25
CA ASP A 131 20.12 3.39 -2.84
C ASP A 131 19.26 2.17 -2.51
N PHE A 132 19.85 0.96 -2.51
CA PHE A 132 19.15 -0.25 -2.09
C PHE A 132 18.86 -0.25 -0.59
N ILE A 133 19.79 0.26 0.22
CA ILE A 133 19.57 0.39 1.67
C ILE A 133 18.37 1.33 1.92
N ALA A 134 18.33 2.49 1.27
CA ALA A 134 17.21 3.42 1.37
C ALA A 134 15.89 2.81 0.87
N LEU A 135 15.94 2.09 -0.27
CA LEU A 135 14.78 1.36 -0.80
C LEU A 135 14.26 0.31 0.21
N PHE A 136 15.14 -0.48 0.82
CA PHE A 136 14.70 -1.49 1.79
C PHE A 136 14.09 -0.87 3.03
N ALA A 137 14.64 0.25 3.53
CA ALA A 137 14.05 0.99 4.65
C ALA A 137 12.65 1.52 4.30
N PHE A 138 12.49 2.09 3.10
CA PHE A 138 11.18 2.55 2.62
C PHE A 138 10.18 1.39 2.52
N LEU A 139 10.60 0.25 1.97
CA LEU A 139 9.75 -0.94 1.84
C LEU A 139 9.35 -1.51 3.20
N GLU A 140 10.27 -1.52 4.17
CA GLU A 140 10.00 -1.94 5.55
C GLU A 140 8.96 -1.02 6.22
N GLN A 141 9.10 0.30 6.07
CA GLN A 141 8.13 1.26 6.59
C GLN A 141 6.74 1.05 5.95
N GLN A 142 6.67 0.85 4.63
CA GLN A 142 5.43 0.56 3.92
C GLN A 142 4.78 -0.73 4.46
N GLN A 143 5.56 -1.79 4.65
CA GLN A 143 5.07 -3.07 5.18
C GLN A 143 4.50 -2.93 6.59
N GLN A 144 5.17 -2.18 7.48
CA GLN A 144 4.67 -1.91 8.83
C GLN A 144 3.36 -1.11 8.83
N LEU A 145 3.27 -0.09 7.98
CA LEU A 145 2.05 0.72 7.85
C LEU A 145 0.88 -0.13 7.37
N THR A 146 1.07 -0.96 6.34
CA THR A 146 0.01 -1.84 5.83
C THR A 146 -0.40 -2.88 6.87
N GLN A 147 0.55 -3.46 7.59
CA GLN A 147 0.28 -4.38 8.70
C GLN A 147 -0.63 -3.73 9.76
N ASN A 148 -0.27 -2.53 10.22
CA ASN A 148 -1.05 -1.79 11.21
C ASN A 148 -2.47 -1.45 10.72
N LEU A 149 -2.63 -1.16 9.43
CA LEU A 149 -3.95 -0.89 8.84
C LEU A 149 -4.83 -2.13 8.81
N LEU A 150 -4.28 -3.29 8.45
CA LEU A 150 -5.02 -4.56 8.46
C LEU A 150 -5.45 -4.94 9.88
N GLU A 151 -4.57 -4.80 10.88
CA GLU A 151 -4.91 -5.08 12.27
C GLU A 151 -6.03 -4.17 12.80
N ARG A 152 -6.01 -2.89 12.42
CA ARG A 152 -7.10 -1.96 12.74
C ARG A 152 -8.41 -2.34 12.05
N GLN A 153 -8.34 -2.75 10.78
CA GLN A 153 -9.52 -3.19 10.03
C GLN A 153 -10.15 -4.44 10.68
N ASP A 154 -9.34 -5.41 11.10
CA ASP A 154 -9.81 -6.61 11.80
C ASP A 154 -10.45 -6.27 13.15
N THR A 155 -9.86 -5.33 13.89
CA THR A 155 -10.44 -4.84 15.16
C THR A 155 -11.83 -4.23 14.93
N ILE A 156 -11.96 -3.33 13.95
CA ILE A 156 -13.25 -2.72 13.60
C ILE A 156 -14.28 -3.79 13.18
N ARG A 157 -13.84 -4.79 12.42
CA ARG A 157 -14.70 -5.89 12.00
C ARG A 157 -15.21 -6.71 13.19
N GLN A 158 -14.35 -7.02 14.15
CA GLN A 158 -14.72 -7.72 15.38
C GLN A 158 -15.71 -6.92 16.22
N GLU A 159 -15.48 -5.61 16.38
CA GLU A 159 -16.42 -4.73 17.09
C GLU A 159 -17.79 -4.67 16.40
N MET A 160 -17.82 -4.58 15.07
CA MET A 160 -19.06 -4.59 14.31
C MET A 160 -19.79 -5.92 14.44
N GLN A 161 -19.07 -7.05 14.38
CA GLN A 161 -19.67 -8.36 14.58
C GLN A 161 -20.27 -8.49 15.99
N SER A 162 -19.53 -8.06 17.03
CA SER A 162 -20.02 -8.07 18.41
C SER A 162 -21.29 -7.24 18.59
N LYS A 163 -21.39 -6.07 17.94
CA LYS A 163 -22.60 -5.25 17.96
C LYS A 163 -23.77 -5.91 17.23
N ILE A 164 -23.52 -6.58 16.11
CA ILE A 164 -24.55 -7.33 15.38
C ILE A 164 -25.07 -8.48 16.23
N ASP A 165 -24.20 -9.23 16.89
CA ASP A 165 -24.57 -10.35 17.75
C ASP A 165 -25.43 -9.85 18.92
N ALA A 166 -25.03 -8.75 19.58
CA ALA A 166 -25.82 -8.14 20.65
C ALA A 166 -27.21 -7.65 20.19
N LEU A 167 -27.32 -7.08 18.98
CA LEU A 167 -28.61 -6.68 18.42
C LEU A 167 -29.49 -7.88 18.08
N THR A 168 -28.88 -8.95 17.56
CA THR A 168 -29.57 -10.21 17.26
C THR A 168 -30.12 -10.86 18.53
N ASP A 169 -29.36 -10.84 19.63
CA ASP A 169 -29.81 -11.33 20.93
C ASP A 169 -30.99 -10.52 21.48
N ILE A 170 -30.96 -9.18 21.32
CA ILE A 170 -32.08 -8.31 21.70
C ILE A 170 -33.33 -8.63 20.86
N GLU A 171 -33.18 -8.82 19.55
CA GLU A 171 -34.30 -9.16 18.66
C GLU A 171 -34.90 -10.53 19.02
N ALA A 172 -34.06 -11.49 19.40
CA ALA A 172 -34.49 -12.80 19.89
C ALA A 172 -35.26 -12.69 21.22
N ASP A 173 -34.77 -11.92 22.19
CA ASP A 173 -35.46 -11.68 23.47
C ASP A 173 -36.83 -11.03 23.26
N ILE A 174 -36.91 -9.99 22.42
CA ILE A 174 -38.18 -9.33 22.06
C ILE A 174 -39.15 -10.33 21.42
N SER A 175 -38.67 -11.11 20.45
CA SER A 175 -39.48 -12.13 19.76
C SER A 175 -39.97 -13.22 20.71
N GLN A 176 -39.16 -13.61 21.69
CA GLN A 176 -39.51 -14.60 22.70
C GLN A 176 -40.56 -14.04 23.69
N ARG A 177 -40.42 -12.79 24.13
CA ARG A 177 -41.46 -12.10 24.93
C ARG A 177 -42.79 -12.04 24.19
N GLN A 178 -42.78 -11.70 22.91
CA GLN A 178 -44.00 -11.68 22.08
C GLN A 178 -44.68 -13.04 21.94
N LYS A 179 -43.91 -14.15 21.94
CA LYS A 179 -44.45 -15.52 21.84
C LYS A 179 -44.94 -16.10 23.17
N ASN A 180 -44.29 -15.76 24.28
CA ASN A 180 -44.53 -16.40 25.58
C ASN A 180 -45.65 -15.77 26.41
N GLY A 181 -46.22 -14.66 25.95
CA GLY A 181 -47.54 -14.21 26.40
C GLY A 181 -47.60 -12.74 26.78
N GLN A 182 -48.86 -12.30 26.84
CA GLN A 182 -49.37 -11.03 27.37
C GLN A 182 -49.27 -9.81 26.44
#